data_AF-A0A0G1EJQ9-F1
#
_entry.id   AF-A0A0G1EJQ9-F1
#
_cell.length_a   1.000
_cell.length_b   1.000
_cell.length_c   1.000
_cell.angle_alpha   90.00
_cell.angle_beta   90.00
_cell.angle_gamma   90.00
#
_symmetry.space_group_name_H-M   'P 1'
#
loop_
_entity.id
_entity.type
_entity.pdbx_description
1 polymer ?
#
loop_
_entity_poly.entity_id
_entity_poly.type
_entity_poly.pdbx_seq_one_letter_code
_entity_poly.pdbx_strand_id
1 'polypeptide(L)'
;MLCSVSLAQLAEEENVERFVVGESDNPIGGENTIMRRIIIFSKALEVRTSLPVDQISEAYSTAEARRALESKVKTRKDTKVPVDAAAAAIILQTYLDDKRL
;
A
#
# COMPACT_ATOMS: atom_id res chain seq x y z
N MET A 1 11.81 15.93 -15.81
CA MET A 1 12.02 14.53 -16.22
C MET A 1 11.36 13.65 -15.17
N LEU A 2 10.04 13.43 -15.27
CA LEU A 2 9.35 12.47 -14.41
C LEU A 2 9.60 11.10 -15.05
N CYS A 3 10.65 10.42 -14.60
CA CYS A 3 10.96 9.07 -15.05
C CYS A 3 9.83 8.17 -14.54
N SER A 4 8.93 7.73 -15.42
CA SER A 4 7.89 6.77 -15.06
C SER A 4 8.51 5.38 -14.98
N VAL A 5 9.27 5.12 -13.91
CA VAL A 5 9.82 3.80 -13.62
C VAL A 5 8.66 2.86 -13.30
N SER A 6 8.67 1.67 -13.90
CA SER A 6 7.62 0.68 -13.65
C SER A 6 7.85 -0.02 -12.31
N LEU A 7 6.78 -0.43 -11.61
CA LEU A 7 6.90 -1.20 -10.36
C LEU A 7 7.72 -2.49 -10.51
N ALA A 8 7.72 -3.09 -11.70
CA ALA A 8 8.50 -4.30 -11.97
C ALA A 8 10.01 -4.02 -12.00
N GLN A 9 10.40 -2.93 -12.66
CA GLN A 9 11.79 -2.49 -12.69
C GLN A 9 12.30 -2.12 -11.30
N LEU A 10 11.49 -1.34 -10.56
CA LEU A 10 11.85 -0.95 -9.18
C LEU A 10 11.98 -2.17 -8.27
N ALA A 11 11.11 -3.17 -8.41
CA ALA A 11 11.19 -4.39 -7.61
C ALA A 11 12.46 -5.21 -7.89
N GLU A 12 12.91 -5.24 -9.14
CA GLU A 12 14.17 -5.89 -9.52
C GLU A 12 15.38 -5.11 -8.95
N GLU A 13 15.40 -3.79 -9.12
CA GLU A 13 16.48 -2.91 -8.63
C GLU A 13 16.64 -2.97 -7.11
N GLU A 14 15.52 -2.95 -6.38
CA GLU A 14 15.49 -2.93 -4.92
C GLU A 14 15.45 -4.34 -4.29
N ASN A 15 15.51 -5.41 -5.09
CA ASN A 15 15.43 -6.80 -4.64
C ASN A 15 14.18 -7.08 -3.77
N VAL A 16 13.03 -6.56 -4.20
CA VAL A 16 11.76 -6.73 -3.50
C VAL A 16 11.32 -8.20 -3.56
N GLU A 17 10.98 -8.77 -2.41
CA GLU A 17 10.52 -10.16 -2.31
C GLU A 17 8.99 -10.30 -2.40
N ARG A 18 8.24 -9.24 -2.08
CA ARG A 18 6.77 -9.24 -2.07
C ARG A 18 6.20 -7.83 -2.10
N PHE A 19 4.95 -7.73 -2.53
CA PHE A 19 4.17 -6.50 -2.41
C PHE A 19 3.05 -6.65 -1.38
N VAL A 20 2.64 -5.52 -0.80
CA VAL A 20 1.51 -5.44 0.11
C VAL A 20 0.54 -4.39 -0.42
N VAL A 21 -0.73 -4.73 -0.51
CA VAL A 21 -1.81 -3.84 -0.98
C VAL A 21 -2.87 -3.71 0.11
N GLY A 22 -3.20 -2.48 0.48
CA GLY A 22 -4.28 -2.21 1.42
C GLY A 22 -5.65 -2.47 0.79
N GLU A 23 -6.54 -3.13 1.53
CA GLU A 23 -7.95 -3.31 1.18
C GLU A 23 -8.79 -2.24 1.86
N SER A 24 -9.65 -1.57 1.09
CA SER A 24 -10.61 -0.60 1.64
C SER A 24 -11.92 -1.31 1.96
N ASP A 25 -12.16 -1.56 3.25
CA ASP A 25 -13.46 -2.02 3.72
C ASP A 25 -14.46 -0.86 3.64
N ASN A 26 -15.50 -1.03 2.82
CA ASN A 26 -16.60 -0.09 2.75
C ASN A 26 -17.62 -0.48 3.84
N PRO A 27 -17.81 0.31 4.92
CA PRO A 27 -18.66 -0.08 6.05
C PRO A 27 -20.17 -0.06 5.74
N ILE A 28 -20.57 0.36 4.53
CA ILE A 28 -21.98 0.53 4.15
C ILE A 28 -22.23 -0.24 2.84
N GLY A 29 -22.45 -1.55 2.95
CA GLY A 29 -23.33 -2.42 2.13
C GLY A 29 -23.48 -2.24 0.61
N GLY A 30 -22.61 -1.50 -0.07
CA GLY A 30 -22.66 -1.24 -1.52
C GLY A 30 -21.65 -2.11 -2.27
N GLU A 31 -21.96 -2.44 -3.52
CA GLU A 31 -21.12 -3.27 -4.39
C GLU A 31 -19.65 -2.86 -4.31
N ASN A 32 -18.80 -3.84 -4.00
CA ASN A 32 -17.41 -3.63 -3.67
C ASN A 32 -16.53 -3.44 -4.93
N THR A 33 -16.89 -2.45 -5.74
CA THR A 33 -16.24 -2.12 -7.01
C THR A 33 -14.77 -1.77 -6.81
N ILE A 34 -14.45 -1.15 -5.66
CA ILE A 34 -13.07 -0.83 -5.27
C ILE A 34 -12.30 -2.12 -4.97
N MET A 35 -12.86 -3.03 -4.16
CA MET A 35 -12.19 -4.32 -3.92
C MET A 35 -12.01 -5.15 -5.18
N ARG A 36 -12.98 -5.14 -6.10
CA ARG A 36 -12.80 -5.81 -7.39
C ARG A 36 -11.61 -5.23 -8.17
N ARG A 37 -11.42 -3.92 -8.14
CA ARG A 37 -10.27 -3.26 -8.77
C ARG A 37 -8.96 -3.60 -8.06
N ILE A 38 -8.97 -3.66 -6.73
CA ILE A 38 -7.79 -4.07 -5.93
C ILE A 38 -7.40 -5.51 -6.27
N ILE A 39 -8.35 -6.44 -6.29
CA ILE A 39 -8.09 -7.84 -6.65
C ILE A 39 -7.53 -7.96 -8.07
N ILE A 40 -8.09 -7.23 -9.05
CA ILE A 40 -7.59 -7.24 -10.43
C ILE A 40 -6.18 -6.66 -10.49
N PHE A 41 -5.92 -5.57 -9.76
CA PHE A 41 -4.61 -4.94 -9.70
C PHE A 41 -3.56 -5.85 -9.06
N SER A 42 -3.84 -6.46 -7.91
CA SER A 42 -2.94 -7.39 -7.24
C SER A 42 -2.57 -8.57 -8.15
N LYS A 43 -3.56 -9.18 -8.82
CA LYS A 43 -3.30 -10.25 -9.79
C LYS A 43 -2.45 -9.78 -10.97
N ALA A 44 -2.71 -8.59 -11.50
CA ALA A 44 -1.91 -8.04 -12.58
C ALA A 44 -0.46 -7.76 -12.14
N LEU A 45 -0.27 -7.36 -10.88
CA LEU A 45 1.05 -7.14 -10.30
C LEU A 45 1.80 -8.47 -10.14
N GLU A 46 1.17 -9.49 -9.56
CA GLU A 46 1.73 -10.85 -9.45
C GLU A 46 2.18 -11.40 -10.80
N VAL A 47 1.31 -11.31 -11.83
CA VAL A 47 1.62 -11.80 -13.17
C VAL A 47 2.79 -11.04 -13.80
N ARG A 48 2.90 -9.74 -13.56
CA ARG A 48 3.93 -8.90 -14.17
C ARG A 48 5.28 -8.98 -13.46
N THR A 49 5.31 -9.23 -12.17
CA THR A 49 6.55 -9.24 -11.36
C THR A 49 6.98 -10.64 -10.98
N SER A 50 6.10 -11.63 -11.09
CA SER A 50 6.29 -12.99 -10.53
C SER A 50 6.54 -13.00 -9.02
N LEU A 51 6.18 -11.93 -8.32
CA LEU A 51 6.31 -11.79 -6.87
C LEU A 51 4.93 -11.92 -6.20
N PRO A 52 4.86 -12.54 -5.01
CA PRO A 52 3.62 -12.63 -4.25
C PRO A 52 3.10 -11.24 -3.85
N VAL A 53 1.78 -11.08 -3.85
CA VAL A 53 1.11 -9.85 -3.41
C VAL A 53 0.15 -10.18 -2.27
N ASP A 54 0.45 -9.71 -1.06
CA ASP A 54 -0.45 -9.83 0.08
C ASP A 54 -1.46 -8.69 0.11
N GLN A 55 -2.66 -8.99 0.58
CA GLN A 55 -3.69 -7.99 0.84
C GLN A 55 -3.94 -7.89 2.35
N ILE A 56 -4.06 -6.66 2.86
CA ILE A 56 -4.32 -6.40 4.28
C ILE A 56 -5.48 -5.41 4.43
N SER A 57 -6.48 -5.75 5.25
CA SER A 57 -7.59 -4.84 5.50
C SER A 57 -7.10 -3.60 6.24
N GLU A 58 -7.41 -2.43 5.66
CA GLU A 58 -7.12 -1.14 6.27
C GLU A 58 -7.78 -1.00 7.65
N ALA A 59 -8.87 -1.74 7.92
CA ALA A 59 -9.59 -1.73 9.19
C ALA A 59 -8.76 -2.24 10.39
N TYR A 60 -7.68 -2.99 10.15
CA TYR A 60 -6.78 -3.45 11.22
C TYR A 60 -5.91 -2.34 11.82
N SER A 61 -5.89 -1.14 11.23
CA SER A 61 -5.16 0.00 11.78
C SER A 61 -6.08 0.88 12.64
N THR A 62 -5.75 1.05 13.93
CA THR A 62 -6.52 1.92 14.82
C THR A 62 -6.40 3.38 14.37
N ALA A 63 -7.45 4.18 14.61
CA ALA A 63 -7.43 5.60 14.28
C ALA A 63 -6.29 6.36 14.99
N GLU A 64 -5.86 5.89 16.16
CA GLU A 64 -4.73 6.42 16.90
C GLU A 64 -3.38 6.06 16.26
N ALA A 65 -3.18 4.80 15.84
CA ALA A 65 -1.99 4.37 15.12
C ALA A 65 -1.83 5.14 13.80
N ARG A 66 -2.92 5.29 13.04
CA ARG A 66 -2.95 6.12 11.82
C ARG A 66 -2.51 7.56 12.11
N ARG A 67 -3.10 8.22 13.11
CA ARG A 67 -2.74 9.60 13.50
C ARG A 67 -1.29 9.73 13.96
N ALA A 68 -0.78 8.76 14.72
CA ALA A 68 0.60 8.75 15.19
C ALA A 68 1.58 8.64 14.01
N LEU A 69 1.32 7.76 13.05
CA LEU A 69 2.11 7.62 11.82
C LEU A 69 2.00 8.85 10.91
N GLU A 70 0.79 9.37 10.66
CA GLU A 70 0.57 10.62 9.92
C GLU A 70 1.33 11.81 10.52
N SER A 71 1.42 11.86 11.85
CA SER A 71 2.17 12.91 12.55
C SER A 71 3.68 12.81 12.37
N LYS A 72 4.23 11.58 12.26
CA LYS A 72 5.66 11.32 12.00
C LYS A 72 6.07 11.62 10.57
N VAL A 73 5.15 11.54 9.61
CA VAL A 73 5.42 11.76 8.17
C VAL A 73 5.33 13.26 7.78
N LYS A 74 5.11 14.18 8.72
CA LYS A 74 5.05 15.63 8.47
C LYS A 74 6.41 16.26 8.18
N THR A 75 7.02 15.96 7.04
CA THR A 75 8.09 16.80 6.48
C THR A 75 7.46 17.80 5.50
N ARG A 76 7.21 19.01 5.99
CA ARG A 76 6.78 20.16 5.18
C ARG A 76 7.98 20.74 4.43
N LYS A 77 8.18 20.34 3.17
CA LYS A 77 8.72 21.17 2.09
C LYS A 77 8.53 20.40 0.78
N ASP A 78 7.93 21.07 -0.20
CA ASP A 78 7.47 20.57 -1.50
C ASP A 78 6.14 19.80 -1.50
N THR A 79 5.09 20.56 -1.78
CA THR A 79 3.72 20.16 -2.09
C THR A 79 3.66 19.29 -3.35
N LYS A 80 4.22 18.07 -3.30
CA LYS A 80 4.17 17.05 -4.36
C LYS A 80 4.64 15.63 -3.95
N VAL A 81 5.02 15.39 -2.70
CA VAL A 81 5.10 14.01 -2.17
C VAL A 81 3.73 13.71 -1.57
N PRO A 82 2.84 13.00 -2.30
CA PRO A 82 1.42 13.04 -2.02
C PRO A 82 1.09 12.11 -0.85
N VAL A 83 -0.05 12.38 -0.22
CA VAL A 83 -0.70 11.61 0.85
C VAL A 83 -0.61 10.07 0.68
N ASP A 84 -0.49 9.60 -0.56
CA ASP A 84 -0.36 8.20 -0.97
C ASP A 84 0.87 7.47 -0.39
N ALA A 85 2.04 8.11 -0.28
CA ALA A 85 3.25 7.45 0.23
C ALA A 85 3.18 7.19 1.75
N ALA A 86 2.57 8.12 2.49
CA ALA A 86 2.35 7.98 3.93
C ALA A 86 1.36 6.83 4.21
N ALA A 87 0.28 6.74 3.43
CA ALA A 87 -0.69 5.65 3.53
C ALA A 87 -0.03 4.30 3.20
N ALA A 88 0.78 4.22 2.14
CA ALA A 88 1.53 3.01 1.79
C ALA A 88 2.48 2.56 2.91
N ALA A 89 3.19 3.49 3.56
CA ALA A 89 4.06 3.17 4.69
C ALA A 89 3.28 2.63 5.90
N ILE A 90 2.09 3.17 6.18
CA ILE A 90 1.20 2.68 7.26
C ILE A 90 0.73 1.26 6.97
N ILE A 91 0.31 0.99 5.74
CA ILE A 91 -0.12 -0.34 5.29
C ILE A 91 1.03 -1.34 5.48
N LEU A 92 2.24 -0.99 5.02
CA LEU A 92 3.42 -1.84 5.15
C LEU A 92 3.77 -2.10 6.62
N GLN A 93 3.77 -1.07 7.47
CA GLN A 93 4.05 -1.23 8.89
C GLN A 93 3.03 -2.16 9.56
N THR A 94 1.74 -1.99 9.25
CA THR A 94 0.67 -2.84 9.79
C THR A 94 0.87 -4.30 9.40
N TYR A 95 1.29 -4.56 8.15
CA TYR A 95 1.59 -5.90 7.67
C TYR A 95 2.80 -6.52 8.39
N LEU A 96 3.88 -5.76 8.59
CA LEU A 96 5.05 -6.24 9.32
C LEU A 96 4.73 -6.56 10.79
N ASP A 97 3.95 -5.70 11.45
CA ASP A 97 3.52 -5.88 12.84
C ASP A 97 2.66 -7.14 13.01
N ASP A 98 1.74 -7.42 12.06
CA ASP A 98 0.91 -8.63 12.06
C ASP A 98 1.74 -9.91 11.85
N LYS A 99 2.71 -9.86 10.92
CA LYS A 99 3.60 -10.99 10.63
C LYS A 99 4.67 -11.24 11.69
N ARG A 100 4.87 -10.29 12.63
CA ARG A 100 5.96 -10.31 13.63
C ARG A 100 7.33 -10.62 12.99
N LEU A 101 7.67 -9.86 11.95
CA LEU A 101 9.05 -9.65 11.51
C LEU A 101 9.66 -8.48 12.29
#